data_AF-A0A1J5HKY7-F1
#
_entry.id   AF-A0A1J5HKY7-F1
#
_cell.length_a   1.000
_cell.length_b   1.000
_cell.length_c   1.000
_cell.angle_alpha   90.00
_cell.angle_beta   90.00
_cell.angle_gamma   90.00
#
_symmetry.space_group_name_H-M   'P 1'
#
loop_
_entity.id
_entity.type
_entity.pdbx_description
1 polymer ?
#
loop_
_entity_poly.entity_id
_entity_poly.type
_entity_poly.pdbx_seq_one_letter_code
_entity_poly.pdbx_strand_id
1 'polypeptide(L)'
;MASDADGGWNGTSFAIDNTKMYRFSTFVRRKTIGSGSFYLGLHGTPSAVLNRSDGVSNANPYFCNRIWWGNTYQWYLVTGYIWPAGSGTGAANADSVIYTMTGTKLYSNGDFVWQPTTTSSDHRSYLYYSIDTTTNQQWYQPRVDVVDGTEPSISELLNDAF
;
A
#
# COMPACT_ATOMS: atom_id res chain seq x y z
N MET A 1 17.31 -6.59 20.36
CA MET A 1 16.96 -6.08 19.02
C MET A 1 15.46 -6.29 18.90
N ALA A 2 14.69 -5.20 18.93
CA ALA A 2 13.23 -5.29 18.94
C ALA A 2 12.74 -5.50 17.51
N SER A 3 11.86 -6.47 17.31
CA SER A 3 11.34 -6.94 16.02
C SER A 3 10.14 -6.09 15.58
N ASP A 4 10.25 -4.77 15.73
CA ASP A 4 9.12 -3.84 15.65
C ASP A 4 9.17 -3.00 14.37
N ALA A 5 8.44 -1.88 14.35
CA ALA A 5 8.47 -0.92 13.25
C ALA A 5 9.82 -0.18 13.27
N ASP A 6 10.79 -0.69 12.50
CA ASP A 6 12.15 -0.14 12.40
C ASP A 6 12.21 1.17 11.60
N GLY A 7 11.10 1.54 10.97
CA GLY A 7 10.84 2.83 10.34
C GLY A 7 9.48 2.84 9.64
N GLY A 8 8.93 4.01 9.37
CA GLY A 8 7.63 4.16 8.71
C GLY A 8 6.66 5.07 9.45
N TRP A 9 5.36 4.89 9.20
CA TRP A 9 4.29 5.68 9.81
C TRP A 9 2.96 4.93 9.88
N ASN A 10 2.13 5.34 10.85
CA ASN A 10 0.68 5.37 10.72
C ASN A 10 0.27 6.78 10.31
N GLY A 11 -0.56 6.90 9.28
CA GLY A 11 -1.04 8.20 8.83
C GLY A 11 -2.10 8.78 9.77
N THR A 12 -2.39 10.06 9.62
CA THR A 12 -3.56 10.65 10.26
C THR A 12 -4.82 10.06 9.63
N SER A 13 -5.79 9.71 10.48
CA SER A 13 -7.09 9.23 10.02
C SER A 13 -7.81 10.30 9.20
N PHE A 14 -8.44 9.89 8.12
CA PHE A 14 -9.26 10.72 7.24
C PHE A 14 -10.61 10.04 6.96
N ALA A 15 -11.63 10.86 6.67
CA ALA A 15 -12.95 10.36 6.30
C ALA A 15 -12.92 9.73 4.90
N ILE A 16 -13.69 8.65 4.71
CA ILE A 16 -13.87 7.98 3.42
C ILE A 16 -15.36 7.88 3.05
N ASP A 17 -15.62 7.69 1.76
CA ASP A 17 -16.90 7.23 1.23
C ASP A 17 -16.76 5.75 0.88
N ASN A 18 -17.37 4.86 1.66
CA ASN A 18 -17.24 3.41 1.46
C ASN A 18 -17.89 2.90 0.17
N THR A 19 -18.63 3.74 -0.55
CA THR A 19 -19.16 3.42 -1.88
C THR A 19 -18.15 3.68 -3.01
N LYS A 20 -16.97 4.22 -2.69
CA LYS A 20 -15.91 4.54 -3.64
C LYS A 20 -14.72 3.59 -3.52
N MET A 21 -14.07 3.39 -4.67
CA MET A 21 -12.78 2.72 -4.72
C MET A 21 -11.68 3.74 -4.37
N TYR A 22 -10.63 3.29 -3.70
CA TYR A 22 -9.45 4.11 -3.43
C TYR A 22 -8.17 3.37 -3.81
N ARG A 23 -7.19 4.13 -4.31
CA ARG A 23 -5.81 3.68 -4.51
C ARG A 23 -4.93 4.22 -3.40
N PHE A 24 -4.24 3.33 -2.70
CA PHE A 24 -3.17 3.67 -1.76
C PHE A 24 -1.84 3.46 -2.45
N SER A 25 -0.93 4.42 -2.31
CA SER A 25 0.38 4.32 -2.97
C SER A 25 1.47 5.09 -2.25
N THR A 26 2.70 4.61 -2.42
CA THR A 26 3.91 5.35 -2.04
C THR A 26 5.08 4.87 -2.88
N PHE A 27 6.04 5.75 -3.13
CA PHE A 27 7.33 5.35 -3.66
C PHE A 27 8.22 4.83 -2.55
N VAL A 28 8.96 3.76 -2.83
CA VAL A 28 9.96 3.21 -1.91
C VAL A 28 11.27 2.91 -2.64
N ARG A 29 12.39 3.16 -1.97
CA ARG A 29 13.71 2.66 -2.36
C ARG A 29 14.47 2.14 -1.16
N ARG A 30 15.47 1.30 -1.40
CA ARG A 30 16.54 1.04 -0.43
C ARG A 30 17.89 1.53 -0.95
N LYS A 31 18.61 2.33 -0.17
CA LYS A 31 20.03 2.67 -0.46
C LYS A 31 20.96 1.53 -0.05
N THR A 32 20.62 0.88 1.05
CA THR A 32 21.20 -0.37 1.54
C THR A 32 20.07 -1.35 1.73
N ILE A 33 20.12 -2.50 1.02
CA ILE A 33 19.04 -3.51 1.07
C ILE A 33 18.88 -4.04 2.48
N GLY A 34 19.98 -4.45 3.12
CA GLY A 34 19.98 -4.99 4.48
C GLY A 34 18.95 -6.10 4.68
N SER A 35 18.16 -6.00 5.75
CA SER A 35 17.17 -7.00 6.15
C SER A 35 15.75 -6.42 6.27
N GLY A 36 14.80 -7.21 6.73
CA GLY A 36 13.42 -6.79 6.93
C GLY A 36 12.61 -6.64 5.65
N SER A 37 11.31 -6.46 5.84
CA SER A 37 10.29 -6.45 4.79
C SER A 37 9.62 -5.10 4.70
N PHE A 38 9.26 -4.69 3.48
CA PHE A 38 8.44 -3.52 3.23
C PHE A 38 6.97 -3.85 3.41
N TYR A 39 6.25 -2.92 4.05
CA TYR A 39 4.81 -3.00 4.24
C TYR A 39 4.11 -1.74 3.74
N LEU A 40 2.98 -1.92 3.05
CA LEU A 40 2.03 -0.87 2.69
C LEU A 40 0.62 -1.37 3.03
N GLY A 41 -0.16 -0.58 3.76
CA GLY A 41 -1.48 -0.99 4.21
C GLY A 41 -2.37 0.18 4.59
N LEU A 42 -3.43 -0.16 5.33
CA LEU A 42 -4.38 0.81 5.89
C LEU A 42 -4.96 0.32 7.23
N HIS A 43 -5.85 1.11 7.81
CA HIS A 43 -6.88 0.60 8.73
C HIS A 43 -8.26 1.07 8.30
N GLY A 44 -9.29 0.27 8.58
CA GLY A 44 -10.68 0.70 8.48
C GLY A 44 -11.24 0.99 9.88
N THR A 45 -12.03 2.05 10.03
CA THR A 45 -12.71 2.40 11.29
C THR A 45 -14.12 2.96 11.00
N PRO A 46 -15.15 2.68 11.83
CA PRO A 46 -15.15 1.81 13.02
C PRO A 46 -15.05 0.31 12.70
N SER A 47 -15.31 -0.08 11.46
CA SER A 47 -15.20 -1.46 11.02
C SER A 47 -13.91 -1.68 10.24
N ALA A 48 -13.30 -2.86 10.48
CA ALA A 48 -12.20 -3.40 9.69
C ALA A 48 -12.55 -3.48 8.19
N VAL A 49 -11.63 -3.95 7.35
CA VAL A 49 -11.90 -4.17 5.93
C VAL A 49 -12.02 -5.66 5.63
N LEU A 50 -12.56 -6.02 4.48
CA LEU A 50 -12.64 -7.41 4.05
C LEU A 50 -11.49 -7.71 3.08
N ASN A 51 -10.88 -8.87 3.18
CA ASN A 51 -9.95 -9.34 2.16
C ASN A 51 -10.68 -9.51 0.82
N ARG A 52 -10.10 -8.99 -0.27
CA ARG A 52 -10.69 -9.17 -1.61
C ARG A 52 -10.68 -10.65 -2.06
N SER A 53 -9.74 -11.45 -1.58
CA SER A 53 -9.56 -12.86 -1.95
C SER A 53 -10.65 -13.79 -1.41
N ASP A 54 -11.10 -13.58 -0.18
CA ASP A 54 -11.94 -14.54 0.56
C ASP A 54 -13.06 -13.90 1.39
N GLY A 55 -13.12 -12.56 1.48
CA GLY A 55 -14.16 -11.84 2.19
C GLY A 55 -14.01 -11.86 3.71
N VAL A 56 -12.91 -12.42 4.23
CA VAL A 56 -12.65 -12.47 5.67
C VAL A 56 -12.35 -11.06 6.18
N SER A 57 -12.97 -10.70 7.31
CA SER A 57 -12.72 -9.43 8.01
C SER A 57 -11.29 -9.38 8.54
N ASN A 58 -10.58 -8.30 8.22
CA ASN A 58 -9.16 -8.11 8.49
C ASN A 58 -8.90 -6.76 9.16
N ALA A 59 -8.57 -6.81 10.45
CA ALA A 59 -8.26 -5.64 11.27
C ALA A 59 -6.81 -5.15 11.16
N ASN A 60 -5.95 -5.88 10.43
CA ASN A 60 -4.54 -5.50 10.20
C ASN A 60 -4.15 -5.66 8.71
N PRO A 61 -4.81 -4.95 7.80
CA PRO A 61 -4.68 -5.16 6.36
C PRO A 61 -3.40 -4.54 5.78
N TYR A 62 -2.69 -5.30 4.94
CA TYR A 62 -1.57 -4.83 4.15
C TYR A 62 -1.72 -5.26 2.68
N PHE A 63 -1.69 -4.29 1.78
CA PHE A 63 -1.69 -4.54 0.34
C PHE A 63 -0.40 -5.24 -0.09
N CYS A 64 0.73 -4.76 0.45
CA CYS A 64 2.05 -5.33 0.21
C CYS A 64 2.73 -5.61 1.55
N ASN A 65 3.27 -6.81 1.71
CA ASN A 65 4.10 -7.24 2.83
C ASN A 65 5.20 -8.17 2.30
N ARG A 66 6.36 -7.62 1.91
CA ARG A 66 7.34 -8.38 1.13
C ARG A 66 8.77 -8.07 1.51
N ILE A 67 9.62 -9.10 1.45
CA ILE A 67 11.08 -8.95 1.42
C ILE A 67 11.47 -8.06 0.23
N TRP A 68 12.53 -7.29 0.37
CA TRP A 68 13.01 -6.41 -0.69
C TRP A 68 13.21 -7.15 -2.02
N TRP A 69 12.65 -6.59 -3.09
CA TRP A 69 12.57 -7.20 -4.42
C TRP A 69 13.45 -6.51 -5.47
N GLY A 70 13.95 -5.33 -5.16
CA GLY A 70 14.54 -4.41 -6.13
C GLY A 70 16.05 -4.25 -5.98
N ASN A 71 16.61 -3.40 -6.84
CA ASN A 71 18.01 -2.99 -6.72
C ASN A 71 18.15 -1.83 -5.74
N THR A 72 19.38 -1.61 -5.26
CA THR A 72 19.69 -0.42 -4.49
C THR A 72 19.51 0.85 -5.32
N TYR A 73 19.17 1.95 -4.65
CA TYR A 73 19.00 3.30 -5.22
C TYR A 73 17.87 3.47 -6.24
N GLN A 74 17.19 2.40 -6.64
CA GLN A 74 16.03 2.45 -7.54
C GLN A 74 14.74 2.70 -6.76
N TRP A 75 13.95 3.65 -7.25
CA TRP A 75 12.59 3.89 -6.77
C TRP A 75 11.63 2.92 -7.42
N TYR A 76 10.65 2.48 -6.63
CA TYR A 76 9.51 1.68 -7.07
C TYR A 76 8.24 2.32 -6.55
N LEU A 77 7.22 2.44 -7.39
CA LEU A 77 5.88 2.81 -6.95
C LEU A 77 5.15 1.55 -6.50
N VAL A 78 4.67 1.52 -5.26
CA VAL A 78 3.87 0.42 -4.74
C VAL A 78 2.43 0.87 -4.62
N THR A 79 1.50 0.11 -5.16
CA THR A 79 0.07 0.42 -5.17
C THR A 79 -0.77 -0.73 -4.62
N GLY A 80 -1.89 -0.39 -3.99
CA GLY A 80 -2.93 -1.33 -3.59
C GLY A 80 -4.30 -0.64 -3.59
N TYR A 81 -5.35 -1.41 -3.83
CA TYR A 81 -6.70 -0.86 -4.00
C TYR A 81 -7.67 -1.44 -2.99
N ILE A 82 -8.56 -0.57 -2.53
CA ILE A 82 -9.69 -0.97 -1.72
C ILE A 82 -10.99 -0.67 -2.46
N TRP A 83 -11.78 -1.72 -2.63
CA TRP A 83 -13.00 -1.72 -3.43
C TRP A 83 -14.20 -1.19 -2.63
N PRO A 84 -15.22 -0.64 -3.32
CA PRO A 84 -16.47 -0.23 -2.69
C PRO A 84 -17.10 -1.34 -1.87
N ALA A 85 -17.79 -0.97 -0.80
CA ALA A 85 -18.63 -1.89 -0.04
C ALA A 85 -19.62 -2.61 -0.96
N GLY A 86 -19.79 -3.91 -0.75
CA GLY A 86 -20.65 -4.76 -1.60
C GLY A 86 -19.97 -5.32 -2.85
N SER A 87 -18.70 -5.00 -3.15
CA SER A 87 -17.98 -5.56 -4.31
C SER A 87 -17.71 -7.07 -4.22
N GLY A 88 -17.91 -7.69 -3.05
CA GLY A 88 -17.72 -9.13 -2.83
C GLY A 88 -16.27 -9.59 -2.89
N THR A 89 -16.03 -10.86 -3.18
CA THR A 89 -14.70 -11.43 -3.42
C THR A 89 -14.35 -11.47 -4.90
N GLY A 90 -13.06 -11.55 -5.22
CA GLY A 90 -12.60 -11.69 -6.59
C GLY A 90 -11.11 -11.41 -6.76
N ALA A 91 -10.68 -11.20 -8.00
CA ALA A 91 -9.33 -10.77 -8.28
C ALA A 91 -9.06 -9.35 -7.72
N ALA A 92 -7.80 -9.11 -7.37
CA ALA A 92 -7.30 -7.77 -7.12
C ALA A 92 -7.33 -6.94 -8.41
N ASN A 93 -7.31 -5.62 -8.27
CA ASN A 93 -7.15 -4.69 -9.37
C ASN A 93 -5.83 -5.01 -10.10
N ALA A 94 -5.85 -5.00 -11.44
CA ALA A 94 -4.68 -5.28 -12.25
C ALA A 94 -3.52 -4.30 -11.99
N ASP A 95 -3.82 -3.13 -11.41
CA ASP A 95 -2.87 -2.10 -11.05
C ASP A 95 -2.48 -2.12 -9.57
N SER A 96 -2.92 -3.10 -8.78
CA SER A 96 -2.41 -3.38 -7.43
C SER A 96 -1.09 -4.11 -7.53
N VAL A 97 -0.01 -3.38 -7.80
CA VAL A 97 1.29 -3.98 -8.11
C VAL A 97 2.44 -3.11 -7.61
N ILE A 98 3.65 -3.63 -7.81
CA ILE A 98 4.88 -2.85 -7.71
C ILE A 98 5.33 -2.48 -9.13
N TYR A 99 5.50 -1.19 -9.39
CA TYR A 99 6.02 -0.66 -10.65
C TYR A 99 7.48 -0.25 -10.52
N THR A 100 8.27 -0.51 -11.57
CA THR A 100 9.50 0.23 -11.83
C THR A 100 9.18 1.67 -12.26
N MET A 101 10.18 2.56 -12.21
CA MET A 101 10.03 3.92 -12.76
C MET A 101 9.73 3.96 -14.26
N THR A 102 9.96 2.86 -14.99
CA THR A 102 9.62 2.73 -16.42
C THR A 102 8.20 2.21 -16.66
N GLY A 103 7.42 1.97 -15.61
CA GLY A 103 6.05 1.44 -15.72
C GLY A 103 5.95 -0.08 -15.81
N THR A 104 7.06 -0.81 -15.64
CA THR A 104 7.03 -2.28 -15.65
C THR A 104 6.44 -2.81 -14.35
N LYS A 105 5.42 -3.66 -14.46
CA LYS A 105 4.84 -4.38 -13.31
C LYS A 105 5.74 -5.53 -12.88
N LEU A 106 6.08 -5.61 -11.60
CA LEU A 106 6.98 -6.63 -11.05
C LEU A 106 6.22 -7.74 -10.29
N TYR A 107 5.38 -7.34 -9.35
CA TYR A 107 4.63 -8.27 -8.49
C TYR A 107 3.24 -7.73 -8.21
N SER A 108 2.26 -8.62 -8.12
CA SER A 108 0.91 -8.31 -7.65
C SER A 108 0.87 -8.16 -6.12
N ASN A 109 0.03 -7.24 -5.69
CA ASN A 109 -0.32 -6.96 -4.30
C ASN A 109 -1.76 -7.43 -4.02
N GLY A 110 -2.08 -7.60 -2.74
CA GLY A 110 -3.44 -7.88 -2.31
C GLY A 110 -4.32 -6.63 -2.35
N ASP A 111 -5.63 -6.85 -2.36
CA ASP A 111 -6.66 -5.82 -2.28
C ASP A 111 -7.63 -6.09 -1.12
N PHE A 112 -8.39 -5.07 -0.79
CA PHE A 112 -9.43 -5.14 0.24
C PHE A 112 -10.76 -4.63 -0.29
N VAL A 113 -11.81 -4.78 0.52
CA VAL A 113 -13.15 -4.23 0.26
C VAL A 113 -13.58 -3.48 1.52
N TRP A 114 -14.14 -2.29 1.38
CA TRP A 114 -14.75 -1.59 2.50
C TRP A 114 -15.90 -2.41 3.09
N GLN A 115 -16.06 -2.34 4.42
CA GLN A 115 -17.33 -2.74 5.02
C GLN A 115 -18.33 -1.57 4.91
N PRO A 116 -19.66 -1.85 4.83
CA PRO A 116 -20.68 -0.79 4.74
C PRO A 116 -20.68 0.21 5.90
N THR A 117 -20.06 -0.16 7.02
CA THR A 117 -19.96 0.65 8.24
C THR A 117 -18.57 1.26 8.44
N THR A 118 -17.61 1.02 7.55
CA THR A 118 -16.32 1.73 7.57
C THR A 118 -16.55 3.17 7.09
N THR A 119 -16.07 4.16 7.84
CA THR A 119 -16.28 5.59 7.57
C THR A 119 -14.98 6.40 7.56
N SER A 120 -13.89 5.81 8.03
CA SER A 120 -12.57 6.43 8.05
C SER A 120 -11.46 5.42 7.81
N SER A 121 -10.32 5.93 7.36
CA SER A 121 -9.12 5.15 7.11
C SER A 121 -7.85 5.96 7.37
N ASP A 122 -6.71 5.28 7.41
CA ASP A 122 -5.38 5.89 7.40
C ASP A 122 -4.47 5.14 6.43
N HIS A 123 -3.44 5.83 5.95
CA HIS A 123 -2.38 5.23 5.15
C HIS A 123 -1.21 4.85 6.06
N ARG A 124 -0.71 3.61 5.97
CA ARG A 124 0.43 3.15 6.77
C ARG A 124 1.49 2.47 5.91
N SER A 125 2.75 2.63 6.27
CA SER A 125 3.86 1.93 5.61
C SER A 125 5.03 1.76 6.55
N TYR A 126 5.76 0.64 6.43
CA TYR A 126 6.82 0.27 7.35
C TYR A 126 7.99 -0.46 6.70
N LEU A 127 9.14 -0.34 7.36
CA LEU A 127 10.17 -1.37 7.39
C LEU A 127 9.93 -2.17 8.67
N TYR A 128 9.64 -3.46 8.53
CA TYR A 128 9.48 -4.39 9.67
C TYR A 128 10.54 -5.48 9.63
N TYR A 129 10.88 -6.00 10.81
CA TYR A 129 11.74 -7.18 10.97
C TYR A 129 13.16 -6.98 10.43
N SER A 130 13.66 -5.74 10.49
CA SER A 130 15.04 -5.41 10.13
C SER A 130 15.96 -5.59 11.33
N ILE A 131 16.75 -6.66 11.32
CA ILE A 131 17.81 -6.88 12.31
C ILE A 131 19.14 -6.24 11.92
N ASP A 132 19.31 -5.92 10.64
CA ASP A 132 20.45 -5.20 10.10
C ASP A 132 20.23 -3.69 10.24
N THR A 133 21.02 -3.06 11.11
CA THR A 133 20.98 -1.62 11.41
C THR A 133 21.49 -0.75 10.26
N THR A 134 22.10 -1.34 9.23
CA THR A 134 22.55 -0.64 8.02
C THR A 134 21.44 -0.53 6.97
N THR A 135 20.32 -1.24 7.14
CA THR A 135 19.16 -1.16 6.25
C THR A 135 18.68 0.28 6.13
N ASN A 136 18.60 0.78 4.90
CA ASN A 136 18.20 2.16 4.64
C ASN A 136 17.06 2.18 3.63
N GLN A 137 15.82 2.12 4.14
CA GLN A 137 14.60 2.27 3.37
C GLN A 137 14.15 3.73 3.39
N GLN A 138 13.78 4.24 2.21
CA GLN A 138 13.29 5.60 2.03
C GLN A 138 11.96 5.56 1.31
N TRP A 139 11.07 6.47 1.69
CA TRP A 139 9.76 6.65 1.09
C TRP A 139 9.64 8.02 0.46
N TYR A 140 8.74 8.13 -0.51
CA TYR A 140 8.40 9.40 -1.11
C TYR A 140 6.93 9.41 -1.54
N GLN A 141 6.30 10.58 -1.46
CA GLN A 141 4.91 10.86 -1.84
C GLN A 141 3.90 9.77 -1.44
N PRO A 142 3.65 9.54 -0.13
CA PRO A 142 2.52 8.72 0.28
C PRO A 142 1.20 9.38 -0.12
N ARG A 143 0.28 8.62 -0.72
CA ARG A 143 -0.94 9.15 -1.32
C ARG A 143 -2.11 8.19 -1.21
N VAL A 144 -3.30 8.77 -1.12
CA VAL A 144 -4.58 8.07 -1.24
C VAL A 144 -5.44 8.84 -2.24
N ASP A 145 -5.83 8.18 -3.31
CA ASP A 145 -6.65 8.77 -4.38
C ASP A 145 -8.01 8.06 -4.45
N VAL A 146 -9.10 8.82 -4.55
CA VAL A 146 -10.41 8.28 -4.96
C VAL A 146 -10.30 7.87 -6.43
N VAL A 147 -10.76 6.67 -6.78
CA VAL A 147 -10.74 6.18 -8.16
C VAL A 147 -12.08 6.50 -8.81
N ASP A 148 -12.19 7.68 -9.40
CA ASP A 148 -13.40 8.20 -10.05
C ASP A 148 -13.17 8.70 -11.48
N GLY A 149 -11.97 8.47 -12.02
CA GLY A 149 -11.54 8.91 -13.35
C GLY A 149 -10.85 10.28 -13.34
N THR A 150 -10.76 10.95 -12.19
CA THR A 150 -10.02 12.21 -12.03
C THR A 150 -8.70 12.05 -11.27
N GLU A 151 -8.45 10.87 -10.69
CA GLU A 151 -7.16 10.56 -10.09
C GLU A 151 -6.04 10.52 -11.15
N PRO A 152 -4.80 10.88 -10.77
CA PRO A 152 -3.65 10.70 -11.65
C PRO A 152 -3.52 9.23 -12.07
N SER A 153 -3.31 9.00 -13.37
CA SER A 153 -2.96 7.70 -13.91
C SER A 153 -1.62 7.22 -13.35
N ILE A 154 -1.36 5.91 -13.41
CA ILE A 154 -0.06 5.35 -13.01
C ILE A 154 1.08 6.00 -13.79
N SER A 155 0.88 6.31 -15.08
CA SER A 155 1.91 6.97 -15.88
C SER A 155 2.23 8.38 -15.37
N GLU A 156 1.22 9.16 -14.98
CA GLU A 156 1.43 10.49 -14.40
C GLU A 156 2.17 10.40 -13.08
N LEU A 157 1.80 9.44 -12.21
CA LEU A 157 2.55 9.20 -10.97
C LEU A 157 4.04 8.97 -11.22
N LEU A 158 4.36 8.12 -12.19
CA LEU A 158 5.74 7.75 -12.48
C LEU A 158 6.54 8.89 -13.11
N ASN A 159 5.89 9.77 -13.87
CA ASN A 159 6.54 10.91 -14.53
C ASN A 159 6.73 12.11 -13.60
N ASP A 160 5.83 12.32 -12.63
CA ASP A 160 5.88 13.46 -11.70
C ASP A 160 6.72 13.18 -10.43
N ALA A 161 7.36 12.00 -10.37
CA ALA A 161 8.05 11.56 -9.18
C ALA A 161 9.36 12.32 -8.90
N PHE A 162 10.03 12.86 -9.93
CA PHE A 162 11.34 13.54 -9.81
C PHE A 162 11.61 14.56 -10.91
#